data_AF-A0AAU6UW35-F1
#
_entry.id   AF-A0AAU6UW35-F1
#
_cell.length_a   1.000
_cell.length_b   1.000
_cell.length_c   1.000
_cell.angle_alpha   90.00
_cell.angle_beta   90.00
_cell.angle_gamma   90.00
#
_symmetry.space_group_name_H-M   'P 1'
#
loop_
_entity.id
_entity.type
_entity.pdbx_description
1 polymer ?
#
loop_
_entity_poly.entity_id
_entity_poly.type
_entity_poly.pdbx_seq_one_letter_code
_entity_poly.pdbx_strand_id
1 'polypeptide(L)'
;MHRQWFKTAITLLLLALLVACSQEELERLADRPTFSFEGKYDNQHNQDMLLFKDGEVAFESNGTRLWQRSFIVKDNQLAIQFRQSSKEKRDDLVMRIHGGGEVLTCSACALYQMSHVWVRLDADPQNN
;
A
#
# COMPACT_ATOMS: atom_id res chain seq x y z
N MET A 1 -34.73 -41.82 3.44
CA MET A 1 -33.27 -41.65 3.65
C MET A 1 -32.61 -40.62 2.73
N HIS A 2 -33.04 -40.42 1.47
CA HIS A 2 -32.45 -39.41 0.54
C HIS A 2 -32.46 -37.94 1.04
N ARG A 3 -33.50 -37.54 1.76
CA ARG A 3 -33.73 -36.14 2.17
C ARG A 3 -32.76 -35.65 3.25
N GLN A 4 -32.17 -36.56 4.01
CA GLN A 4 -31.23 -36.24 5.10
C GLN A 4 -29.81 -36.10 4.57
N TRP A 5 -29.44 -36.90 3.57
CA TRP A 5 -28.15 -36.85 2.87
C TRP A 5 -27.99 -35.54 2.07
N PHE A 6 -29.07 -35.06 1.46
CA PHE A 6 -29.10 -33.77 0.78
C PHE A 6 -28.84 -32.59 1.72
N LYS A 7 -29.43 -32.62 2.93
CA LYS A 7 -29.23 -31.57 3.93
C LYS A 7 -27.78 -31.55 4.40
N THR A 8 -27.20 -32.70 4.72
CA THR A 8 -25.78 -32.80 5.13
C THR A 8 -24.82 -32.36 4.03
N ALA A 9 -25.12 -32.69 2.77
CA ALA A 9 -24.29 -32.25 1.64
C ALA A 9 -24.31 -30.73 1.47
N ILE A 10 -25.48 -30.10 1.61
CA ILE A 10 -25.61 -28.63 1.55
C ILE A 10 -24.87 -27.98 2.73
N THR A 11 -24.97 -28.51 3.95
CA THR A 11 -24.25 -27.96 5.11
C THR A 11 -22.73 -28.06 4.94
N LEU A 12 -22.23 -29.20 4.43
CA LEU A 12 -20.81 -29.38 4.13
C LEU A 12 -20.32 -28.44 3.02
N LEU A 13 -21.14 -28.22 1.99
CA LEU A 13 -20.84 -27.28 0.91
C LEU A 13 -20.76 -25.84 1.42
N LEU A 14 -21.69 -25.43 2.30
CA LEU A 14 -21.69 -24.10 2.92
C LEU A 14 -20.48 -23.90 3.85
N LEU A 15 -20.07 -24.93 4.61
CA LEU A 15 -18.83 -24.87 5.38
C LEU A 15 -17.59 -24.78 4.48
N ALA A 16 -17.55 -25.51 3.37
CA ALA A 16 -16.43 -25.45 2.43
C ALA A 16 -16.29 -24.06 1.78
N LEU A 17 -17.40 -23.37 1.51
CA LEU A 17 -17.42 -22.00 0.99
C LEU A 17 -16.90 -20.97 2.01
N LEU A 18 -17.04 -21.22 3.31
CA LEU A 18 -16.56 -20.33 4.38
C LEU A 18 -15.04 -20.46 4.61
N VAL A 19 -14.46 -21.62 4.34
CA VAL A 19 -13.02 -21.89 4.55
C VAL A 19 -12.16 -21.39 3.38
N ALA A 20 -12.78 -20.99 2.27
CA ALA A 20 -12.08 -20.44 1.10
C ALA A 20 -11.65 -18.96 1.25
N CYS A 21 -11.85 -18.35 2.43
CA CYS A 21 -11.28 -17.04 2.72
C CYS A 21 -9.76 -17.20 2.90
N SER A 22 -8.98 -16.82 1.89
CA SER A 22 -7.52 -16.91 1.95
C SER A 22 -7.00 -15.98 3.05
N GLN A 23 -5.88 -16.35 3.67
CA GLN A 23 -5.23 -15.51 4.68
C GLN A 23 -4.87 -14.12 4.11
N GLU A 24 -4.53 -14.05 2.83
CA GLU A 24 -4.25 -12.81 2.11
C GLU A 24 -5.47 -11.90 1.99
N GLU A 25 -6.66 -12.44 1.72
CA GLU A 25 -7.91 -11.67 1.70
C GLU A 25 -8.21 -11.07 3.08
N LEU A 26 -7.94 -11.84 4.14
CA LEU A 26 -8.12 -11.40 5.51
C LEU A 26 -7.15 -10.28 5.90
N GLU A 27 -5.87 -10.40 5.53
CA GLU A 27 -4.86 -9.36 5.76
C GLU A 27 -5.20 -8.06 5.00
N ARG A 28 -5.67 -8.17 3.76
CA ARG A 28 -6.14 -7.03 2.96
C ARG A 28 -7.36 -6.33 3.55
N LEU A 29 -8.29 -7.10 4.13
CA LEU A 29 -9.45 -6.53 4.82
C LEU A 29 -9.05 -5.87 6.14
N ALA A 30 -8.08 -6.43 6.86
CA ALA A 30 -7.60 -5.90 8.13
C ALA A 30 -6.83 -4.57 7.97
N ASP A 31 -6.02 -4.43 6.91
CA ASP A 31 -5.26 -3.21 6.61
C ASP A 31 -5.73 -2.53 5.31
N ARG A 32 -7.05 -2.35 5.22
CA ARG A 32 -7.71 -1.75 4.06
C ARG A 32 -7.06 -0.43 3.61
N PRO A 33 -6.71 0.53 4.49
CA PRO A 33 -6.11 1.79 4.07
C PRO A 33 -4.82 1.58 3.28
N THR A 34 -3.95 0.67 3.74
CA THR A 34 -2.67 0.38 3.08
C THR A 34 -2.88 -0.26 1.71
N PHE A 35 -3.71 -1.29 1.62
CA PHE A 35 -3.95 -2.00 0.36
C PHE A 35 -4.83 -1.23 -0.64
N SER A 36 -5.59 -0.23 -0.18
CA SER A 36 -6.34 0.68 -1.06
C SER A 36 -5.53 1.89 -1.55
N PHE A 37 -4.36 2.13 -0.95
CA PHE A 37 -3.51 3.25 -1.31
C PHE A 37 -2.65 2.88 -2.52
N GLU A 38 -3.09 3.35 -3.69
CA GLU A 38 -2.41 3.11 -4.96
C GLU A 38 -2.19 4.44 -5.70
N GLY A 39 -1.19 4.46 -6.58
CA GLY A 39 -0.92 5.62 -7.42
C GLY A 39 0.53 5.74 -7.84
N LYS A 40 0.78 6.62 -8.80
CA LYS A 40 2.12 7.02 -9.20
C LYS A 40 2.35 8.46 -8.78
N TYR A 41 3.45 8.71 -8.12
CA TYR A 41 3.80 10.04 -7.65
C TYR A 41 5.12 10.46 -8.27
N ASP A 42 5.14 11.65 -8.86
CA ASP A 42 6.32 12.20 -9.51
C ASP A 42 7.07 13.18 -8.61
N ASN A 43 8.37 13.28 -8.86
CA ASN A 43 9.14 14.42 -8.43
C ASN A 43 9.04 15.50 -9.52
N GLN A 44 8.47 16.65 -9.17
CA GLN A 44 8.28 17.79 -10.09
C GLN A 44 9.60 18.40 -10.61
N HIS A 45 10.76 17.94 -10.15
CA HIS A 45 12.08 18.48 -10.52
C HIS A 45 12.95 17.51 -11.31
N ASN A 46 12.65 16.21 -11.34
CA ASN A 46 13.45 15.22 -12.05
C ASN A 46 12.59 14.02 -12.51
N GLN A 47 13.22 12.94 -12.97
CA GLN A 47 12.52 11.74 -13.46
C GLN A 47 12.29 10.67 -12.38
N ASP A 48 12.42 11.04 -11.11
CA ASP A 48 12.17 10.12 -10.01
C ASP A 48 10.67 9.93 -9.79
N MET A 49 10.27 8.70 -9.47
CA MET A 49 8.89 8.36 -9.16
C MET A 49 8.78 7.41 -7.97
N LEU A 50 7.65 7.52 -7.27
CA LEU A 50 7.16 6.51 -6.34
C LEU A 50 5.93 5.83 -6.92
N LEU A 51 5.93 4.49 -6.93
CA LEU A 51 4.83 3.68 -7.43
C LEU A 51 4.26 2.85 -6.28
N PHE A 52 3.03 3.16 -5.87
CA PHE A 52 2.32 2.46 -4.80
C PHE A 52 1.33 1.47 -5.40
N LYS A 53 1.43 0.22 -4.99
CA LYS A 53 0.54 -0.86 -5.41
C LYS A 53 0.59 -2.03 -4.42
N ASP A 54 -0.56 -2.62 -4.11
CA ASP A 54 -0.66 -3.85 -3.31
C ASP A 54 0.12 -3.80 -1.97
N GLY A 55 0.13 -2.64 -1.29
CA GLY A 55 0.85 -2.46 -0.01
C GLY A 55 2.38 -2.31 -0.13
N GLU A 56 2.89 -2.20 -1.35
CA GLU A 56 4.29 -1.97 -1.65
C GLU A 56 4.52 -0.66 -2.41
N VAL A 57 5.67 -0.05 -2.15
CA VAL A 57 6.14 1.14 -2.84
C VAL A 57 7.48 0.86 -3.51
N ALA A 58 7.56 1.18 -4.80
CA ALA A 58 8.79 1.15 -5.56
C ALA A 58 9.30 2.56 -5.85
N PHE A 59 10.62 2.75 -5.73
CA PHE A 59 11.30 3.95 -6.17
C PHE A 59 11.96 3.70 -7.51
N GLU A 60 11.61 4.52 -8.49
CA GLU A 60 12.14 4.48 -9.85
C GLU A 60 12.86 5.78 -10.17
N SER A 61 14.03 5.69 -10.79
CA SER A 61 14.78 6.85 -11.28
C SER A 61 15.23 6.58 -12.71
N ASN A 62 14.96 7.52 -13.62
CA ASN A 62 15.23 7.38 -15.06
C ASN A 62 14.67 6.05 -15.64
N GLY A 63 13.48 5.65 -15.20
CA GLY A 63 12.82 4.40 -15.62
C GLY A 63 13.43 3.10 -15.05
N THR A 64 14.41 3.20 -14.15
CA THR A 64 15.01 2.04 -13.48
C THR A 64 14.51 1.93 -12.05
N ARG A 65 14.00 0.75 -11.69
CA ARG A 65 13.61 0.44 -10.30
C ARG A 65 14.84 0.24 -9.43
N LEU A 66 14.99 1.10 -8.44
CA LEU A 66 16.13 1.10 -7.52
C LEU A 66 15.85 0.28 -6.26
N TRP A 67 14.64 0.37 -5.71
CA TRP A 67 14.23 -0.44 -4.57
C TRP A 67 12.70 -0.57 -4.48
N GLN A 68 12.26 -1.54 -3.68
CA GLN A 68 10.86 -1.81 -3.37
C GLN A 68 10.72 -2.17 -1.89
N ARG A 69 9.74 -1.59 -1.19
CA ARG A 69 9.52 -1.78 0.25
C ARG A 69 8.04 -1.81 0.56
N SER A 70 7.66 -2.52 1.62
CA SER A 70 6.31 -2.43 2.17
C SER A 70 6.09 -1.07 2.82
N PHE A 71 4.85 -0.61 2.81
CA PHE A 71 4.45 0.58 3.55
C PHE A 71 3.19 0.30 4.38
N ILE A 72 2.89 1.19 5.32
CA ILE A 72 1.62 1.17 6.07
C ILE A 72 1.00 2.56 6.02
N VAL A 73 -0.31 2.62 5.82
CA VAL A 73 -1.10 3.85 5.93
C VAL A 73 -1.83 3.88 7.27
N LYS A 74 -1.62 4.96 8.02
CA LYS A 74 -2.37 5.26 9.26
C LYS A 74 -2.80 6.71 9.24
N ASP A 75 -4.10 6.93 9.30
CA ASP A 75 -4.72 8.25 9.22
C ASP A 75 -4.26 9.03 7.97
N ASN A 76 -3.49 10.09 8.16
CA ASN A 76 -2.92 10.93 7.11
C ASN A 76 -1.40 10.74 6.96
N GLN A 77 -0.88 9.59 7.38
CA GLN A 77 0.53 9.26 7.30
C GLN A 77 0.73 7.94 6.56
N LEU A 78 1.80 7.88 5.78
CA LEU A 78 2.31 6.69 5.14
C LEU A 78 3.72 6.44 5.65
N ALA A 79 4.00 5.24 6.17
CA ALA A 79 5.32 4.87 6.66
C ALA A 79 5.93 3.78 5.78
N ILE A 80 7.04 4.08 5.10
CA ILE A 80 7.79 3.11 4.31
C ILE A 80 8.76 2.36 5.23
N GLN A 81 8.66 1.03 5.25
CA GLN A 81 9.45 0.19 6.13
C GLN A 81 10.84 -0.06 5.54
N PHE A 82 11.86 0.55 6.13
CA PHE A 82 13.25 0.34 5.70
C PHE A 82 14.00 -0.69 6.53
N ARG A 83 13.46 -1.09 7.70
CA ARG A 83 14.07 -2.09 8.57
C ARG A 83 14.04 -3.46 7.90
N GLN A 84 15.20 -4.11 7.76
CA GLN A 84 15.28 -5.49 7.26
C GLN A 84 15.14 -6.53 8.37
N SER A 85 15.34 -6.13 9.64
CA SER A 85 15.16 -7.03 10.78
C SER A 85 14.78 -6.27 12.04
N SER A 86 14.22 -6.98 13.02
CA SER A 86 13.90 -6.44 14.36
C SER A 86 15.10 -5.89 15.13
N LYS A 87 16.34 -6.19 14.68
CA LYS A 87 17.59 -5.73 15.30
C LYS A 87 18.18 -4.50 14.62
N GLU A 88 17.67 -4.10 13.45
CA GLU A 88 18.16 -2.95 12.70
C GLU A 88 17.48 -1.66 13.18
N LYS A 89 18.28 -0.68 13.63
CA LYS A 89 17.82 0.67 13.96
C LYS A 89 17.88 1.55 12.70
N ARG A 90 16.93 1.37 11.79
CA ARG A 90 16.62 2.39 10.77
C ARG A 90 15.22 2.91 11.02
N ASP A 91 15.05 4.21 11.04
CA ASP A 91 13.72 4.77 11.18
C ASP A 91 12.94 4.59 9.87
N ASP A 92 11.65 4.29 10.01
CA ASP A 92 10.76 4.21 8.86
C ASP A 92 10.66 5.59 8.22
N LEU A 93 10.57 5.62 6.90
CA LEU A 93 10.46 6.87 6.17
C LEU A 93 8.99 7.29 6.17
N VAL A 94 8.65 8.26 7.02
CA VAL A 94 7.27 8.73 7.19
C VAL A 94 6.96 9.89 6.25
N MET A 95 5.88 9.74 5.50
CA MET A 95 5.31 10.72 4.59
C MET A 95 3.93 11.16 5.11
N ARG A 96 3.58 12.43 4.94
CA ARG A 96 2.25 12.96 5.23
C ARG A 96 1.43 13.06 3.95
N ILE A 97 0.20 12.56 4.01
CA ILE A 97 -0.78 12.53 2.93
C ILE A 97 -1.62 13.82 2.99
N HIS A 98 -1.72 14.51 1.86
CA HIS A 98 -2.53 15.73 1.68
C HIS A 98 -3.54 15.56 0.54
N GLY A 99 -4.61 16.35 0.54
CA GLY A 99 -5.60 16.37 -0.54
C GLY A 99 -6.19 14.99 -0.84
N GLY A 100 -6.40 14.13 0.18
CA GLY A 100 -6.89 12.77 -0.03
C GLY A 100 -5.95 11.82 -0.79
N GLY A 101 -4.66 12.18 -0.94
CA GLY A 101 -3.68 11.39 -1.71
C GLY A 101 -3.14 12.12 -2.94
N GLU A 102 -3.47 13.39 -3.15
CA GLU A 102 -2.95 14.17 -4.27
C GLU A 102 -1.46 14.55 -4.09
N VAL A 103 -1.04 14.79 -2.85
CA VAL A 103 0.33 15.21 -2.53
C VAL A 103 0.86 14.47 -1.31
N LEU A 104 2.11 14.00 -1.39
CA LEU A 104 2.86 13.48 -0.26
C LEU A 104 4.01 14.42 0.09
N THR A 105 4.20 14.65 1.39
CA THR A 105 5.35 15.42 1.89
C THR A 105 6.17 14.59 2.87
N CYS A 106 7.49 14.74 2.85
CA CYS A 106 8.39 13.90 3.61
C CYS A 106 9.62 14.69 4.05
N SER A 107 9.72 15.02 5.34
CA SER A 107 10.86 15.78 5.86
C SER A 107 12.16 14.96 5.90
N ALA A 108 12.07 13.66 6.11
CA ALA A 108 13.22 12.77 6.18
C ALA A 108 13.73 12.27 4.82
N CYS A 109 13.00 12.51 3.72
CA CYS A 109 13.35 11.99 2.39
C CYS A 109 14.69 12.53 1.86
N ALA A 110 15.08 13.75 2.24
CA ALA A 110 16.40 14.28 1.90
C ALA A 110 17.57 13.43 2.43
N LEU A 111 17.40 12.75 3.57
CA LEU A 111 18.42 11.83 4.11
C LEU A 111 18.65 10.61 3.19
N TYR A 112 17.70 10.33 2.31
CA TYR A 112 17.71 9.23 1.35
C TYR A 112 17.87 9.71 -0.10
N GLN A 113 18.29 10.98 -0.30
CA GLN A 113 18.44 11.60 -1.62
C GLN A 113 17.14 11.60 -2.44
N MET A 114 16.00 11.65 -1.76
CA MET A 114 14.66 11.69 -2.35
C MET A 114 14.04 13.09 -2.22
N SER A 115 13.06 13.39 -3.08
CA SER A 115 12.27 14.62 -2.98
C SER A 115 11.52 14.73 -1.64
N HIS A 116 11.36 15.97 -1.18
CA HIS A 116 10.49 16.30 -0.05
C HIS A 116 9.00 16.31 -0.43
N VAL A 117 8.69 16.49 -1.71
CA VAL A 117 7.31 16.62 -2.22
C VAL A 117 7.13 15.67 -3.40
N TRP A 118 6.02 14.94 -3.39
CA TRP A 118 5.64 13.99 -4.42
C TRP A 118 4.20 14.27 -4.83
N VAL A 119 3.95 14.45 -6.12
CA VAL A 119 2.61 14.81 -6.63
C VAL A 119 2.04 13.63 -7.39
N ARG A 120 0.78 13.30 -7.14
CA ARG A 120 0.12 12.18 -7.81
C ARG A 120 -0.13 12.53 -9.28
N LEU A 121 0.29 11.64 -10.19
CA LEU A 121 0.18 11.86 -11.64
C LEU A 121 -1.27 11.89 -12.16
N ASP A 122 -2.17 11.20 -11.47
CA ASP A 122 -3.61 11.12 -11.77
C ASP A 122 -4.46 11.96 -10.82
N ALA A 123 -3.86 12.91 -10.09
CA ALA A 123 -4.63 13.93 -9.38
C ALA A 123 -5.36 14.80 -10.41
N ASP A 124 -6.65 14.56 -10.62
CA ASP A 124 -7.51 15.50 -11.30
C ASP A 124 -7.48 16.82 -10.50
N PRO A 125 -7.09 17.97 -11.08
CA PRO A 125 -7.09 19.22 -10.34
C PRO A 125 -8.50 19.53 -9.85
N GLN A 126 -8.75 19.36 -8.55
CA GLN A 126 -9.98 19.80 -7.89
C GLN A 126 -10.00 21.34 -7.82
N ASN A 127 -10.22 21.98 -8.96
CA ASN A 127 -10.58 23.38 -9.05
C ASN A 127 -12.08 23.49 -8.77
N ASN A 128 -12.44 23.81 -7.51
CA ASN A 128 -13.74 24.41 -7.17
C ASN A 128 -13.73 25.90 -7.48
#